data_AF-A0AAU1FUH3-F1
#
_entry.id   AF-A0AAU1FUH3-F1
#
_cell.length_a   1.000
_cell.length_b   1.000
_cell.length_c   1.000
_cell.angle_alpha   90.00
_cell.angle_beta   90.00
_cell.angle_gamma   90.00
#
_symmetry.space_group_name_H-M   'P 1'
#
loop_
_entity.id
_entity.type
_entity.pdbx_description
1 polymer ?
#
loop_
_entity_poly.entity_id
_entity_poly.type
_entity_poly.pdbx_seq_one_letter_code
_entity_poly.pdbx_strand_id
1 'polypeptide(L)'
;MGYVGIRRVSVDRLVEEPPGRGLVAIPLALIVVITVVDIRSPSDIHLGPLLVIAPALTASLAGAALTALVGVLAVTAQVVIAALHGGLATANHIAQVIALTVLSALVVFVCHVRERRARELSRARSVAETAQRVLLRPPPRRIGPLRVAWLYLAAEHETHIGGDLFAIARAAHSSTRVIIGDVRGKGLASIGEASVVLGAFREGSHRYATLPALTAALEVSVCRDLDEVADTEHDPGEHFITALVLDIPDQGPQAEMINCGHPPPLLLHDHEVTVLQARRPVPPLGMCELPASSHHPDPFTFETGDILLLYTDGVIEARSPTGAFYPLAERVASFPSSHPDTLLRHIHDDLLAHVGGQPADDAAILVIERTTSHHLHRPHFTHPVDAHHRLRPSGSSSPVEH
;
A
#
# COMPACT_ATOMS: atom_id res chain seq x y z
N MET A 1 -29.08 19.45 7.09
CA MET A 1 -27.89 19.78 7.91
C MET A 1 -27.56 18.54 8.74
N GLY A 2 -26.82 17.62 8.15
CA GLY A 2 -26.49 16.32 8.74
C GLY A 2 -25.09 15.95 8.28
N TYR A 3 -24.13 16.13 9.17
CA TYR A 3 -22.73 15.76 8.98
C TYR A 3 -22.65 14.24 8.89
N VAL A 4 -22.45 13.69 7.70
CA VAL A 4 -21.99 12.31 7.52
C VAL A 4 -20.49 12.37 7.38
N GLY A 5 -19.80 12.29 8.53
CA GLY A 5 -18.36 12.12 8.59
C GLY A 5 -18.00 10.76 7.99
N ILE A 6 -17.27 10.80 6.87
CA ILE A 6 -16.65 9.62 6.28
C ILE A 6 -15.70 9.04 7.32
N ARG A 7 -16.07 7.87 7.86
CA ARG A 7 -15.27 7.09 8.80
C ARG A 7 -13.88 6.91 8.18
N ARG A 8 -12.86 7.42 8.88
CA ARG A 8 -11.49 6.89 8.74
C ARG A 8 -11.59 5.39 8.96
N VAL A 9 -11.29 4.59 7.94
CA VAL A 9 -10.91 3.19 8.14
C VAL A 9 -9.50 3.24 8.72
N SER A 10 -9.42 3.43 10.04
CA SER A 10 -8.21 3.21 10.81
C SER A 10 -7.90 1.72 10.71
N VAL A 11 -6.89 1.38 9.92
CA VAL A 11 -6.21 0.07 9.92
C VAL A 11 -5.29 0.03 11.15
N ASP A 12 -5.86 0.24 12.32
CA ASP A 12 -5.21 0.14 13.63
C ASP A 12 -6.21 -0.53 14.56
N ARG A 13 -6.43 -1.82 14.33
CA ARG A 13 -6.99 -2.84 15.26
C ARG A 13 -7.24 -4.14 14.50
N LEU A 14 -6.18 -4.76 13.99
CA LEU A 14 -6.08 -6.22 14.13
C LEU A 14 -5.21 -6.42 15.37
N VAL A 15 -5.89 -6.31 16.51
CA VAL A 15 -5.41 -6.87 17.77
C VAL A 15 -5.07 -8.32 17.46
N GLU A 16 -3.84 -8.71 17.76
CA GLU A 16 -3.44 -10.11 17.91
C GLU A 16 -4.56 -10.85 18.66
N GLU A 17 -5.42 -11.58 17.95
CA GLU A 17 -6.33 -12.53 18.57
C GLU A 17 -5.41 -13.47 19.36
N PRO A 18 -5.46 -13.46 20.71
CA PRO A 18 -4.62 -14.37 21.48
C PRO A 18 -4.95 -15.79 21.01
N PRO A 19 -3.94 -16.65 20.78
CA PRO A 19 -4.17 -17.99 20.25
C PRO A 19 -5.29 -18.63 21.05
N GLY A 20 -6.37 -19.03 20.36
CA GLY A 20 -7.60 -19.48 20.99
C GLY A 20 -7.27 -20.47 22.09
N ARG A 21 -7.77 -20.22 23.31
CA ARG A 21 -7.39 -20.96 24.54
C ARG A 21 -7.42 -22.50 24.39
N GLY A 22 -8.19 -23.03 23.43
CA GLY A 22 -8.21 -24.45 23.08
C GLY A 22 -6.94 -25.01 22.44
N LEU A 23 -6.15 -24.21 21.71
CA LEU A 23 -4.93 -24.68 21.03
C LEU A 23 -3.78 -24.95 22.01
N VAL A 24 -3.70 -24.19 23.10
CA VAL A 24 -2.67 -24.37 24.16
C VAL A 24 -2.99 -25.56 25.08
N ALA A 25 -4.25 -25.99 25.13
CA ALA A 25 -4.66 -27.14 25.94
C ALA A 25 -4.05 -28.46 25.44
N ILE A 26 -3.76 -28.58 24.14
CA ILE A 26 -3.25 -29.82 23.53
C ILE A 26 -1.83 -30.15 24.01
N PRO A 27 -0.83 -29.24 23.93
CA PRO A 27 0.51 -29.49 24.50
C PRO A 27 0.48 -29.82 25.99
N LEU A 28 -0.37 -29.15 26.77
CA LEU A 28 -0.49 -29.39 28.21
C LEU A 28 -1.09 -30.77 28.51
N ALA A 29 -2.15 -31.15 27.80
CA ALA A 29 -2.73 -32.48 27.90
C ALA A 29 -1.72 -33.57 27.51
N LEU A 30 -0.90 -33.32 26.49
CA LEU A 30 0.14 -34.26 26.07
C LEU A 30 1.19 -34.47 27.17
N ILE A 31 1.65 -33.41 27.85
CA ILE A 31 2.55 -33.53 29.00
C ILE A 31 1.91 -34.42 30.07
N VAL A 32 0.67 -34.13 30.46
CA VAL A 32 -0.05 -34.89 31.49
C VAL A 32 -0.20 -36.36 31.11
N VAL A 33 -0.63 -36.66 29.88
CA VAL A 33 -0.80 -38.02 29.39
C VAL A 33 0.52 -38.78 29.36
N ILE A 34 1.58 -38.19 28.80
CA ILE A 34 2.90 -38.83 28.74
C ILE A 34 3.41 -39.10 30.16
N THR A 35 3.30 -38.13 31.07
CA THR A 35 3.72 -38.31 32.47
C THR A 35 2.93 -39.42 33.18
N VAL A 36 1.61 -39.46 33.04
CA VAL A 36 0.77 -40.49 33.69
C VAL A 36 1.05 -41.88 33.13
N VAL A 37 1.23 -42.00 31.81
CA VAL A 37 1.52 -43.29 31.16
C VAL A 37 2.93 -43.77 31.54
N ASP A 38 3.92 -42.88 31.58
CA ASP A 38 5.29 -43.23 31.99
C ASP A 38 5.30 -43.74 33.45
N ILE A 39 4.69 -43.01 34.39
CA ILE A 39 4.58 -43.42 35.81
C ILE A 39 3.89 -44.79 36.00
N ARG A 40 2.99 -45.17 35.08
CA ARG A 40 2.25 -46.46 35.13
C ARG A 40 2.99 -47.59 34.41
N SER A 41 4.01 -47.27 33.63
CA SER A 41 4.74 -48.25 32.82
C SER A 41 5.80 -48.97 33.67
N PRO A 42 6.18 -50.21 33.31
CA PRO A 42 7.32 -50.89 33.93
C PRO A 42 8.60 -50.05 33.81
N SER A 43 9.50 -50.17 34.80
CA SER A 43 10.74 -49.39 34.91
C SER A 43 11.72 -49.51 33.73
N ASP A 44 11.49 -50.47 32.86
CA ASP A 44 12.22 -50.83 31.65
C ASP A 44 11.71 -50.09 30.39
N ILE A 45 10.57 -49.39 30.49
CA ILE A 45 10.00 -48.55 29.42
C ILE A 45 10.08 -47.08 29.83
N HIS A 46 10.81 -46.25 29.06
CA HIS A 46 10.95 -44.82 29.33
C HIS A 46 10.31 -44.00 28.21
N LEU A 47 9.24 -43.27 28.52
CA LEU A 47 8.52 -42.42 27.58
C LEU A 47 8.88 -40.94 27.71
N GLY A 48 9.65 -40.59 28.75
CA GLY A 48 10.18 -39.25 29.02
C GLY A 48 10.71 -38.46 27.82
N PRO A 49 11.49 -39.07 26.89
CA PRO A 49 11.94 -38.38 25.68
C PRO A 49 10.80 -37.83 24.79
N LEU A 50 9.59 -38.39 24.85
CA LEU A 50 8.44 -37.92 24.08
C LEU A 50 7.87 -36.58 24.58
N LEU A 51 8.23 -36.14 25.80
CA LEU A 51 7.79 -34.86 26.35
C LEU A 51 8.21 -33.66 25.49
N VAL A 52 9.23 -33.82 24.63
CA VAL A 52 9.67 -32.76 23.72
C VAL A 52 8.65 -32.39 22.65
N ILE A 53 7.68 -33.27 22.38
CA ILE A 53 6.60 -32.99 21.43
C ILE A 53 5.77 -31.79 21.90
N ALA A 54 5.61 -31.59 23.21
CA ALA A 54 4.82 -30.49 23.76
C ALA A 54 5.42 -29.10 23.45
N PRO A 55 6.70 -28.79 23.75
CA PRO A 55 7.29 -27.52 23.35
C PRO A 55 7.40 -27.39 21.82
N ALA A 56 7.66 -28.47 21.09
CA ALA A 56 7.69 -28.43 19.62
C ALA A 56 6.33 -28.03 19.02
N LEU A 57 5.23 -28.60 19.52
CA LEU A 57 3.86 -28.25 19.13
C LEU A 57 3.49 -26.83 19.60
N THR A 58 3.97 -26.40 20.76
CA THR A 58 3.73 -25.03 21.24
C THR A 58 4.43 -24.01 20.35
N ALA A 59 5.64 -24.31 19.87
CA ALA A 59 6.40 -23.45 18.99
C ALA A 59 5.78 -23.25 17.60
N SER A 60 4.89 -24.15 17.16
CA SER A 60 4.14 -23.99 15.91
C SER A 60 2.82 -23.23 16.10
N LEU A 61 2.31 -23.16 17.33
CA LEU A 61 0.99 -22.59 17.64
C LEU A 61 1.05 -21.26 18.39
N ALA A 62 2.18 -20.92 19.01
CA ALA A 62 2.33 -19.77 19.90
C ALA A 62 3.75 -19.19 19.89
N GLY A 63 3.92 -18.05 20.58
CA GLY A 63 5.20 -17.33 20.67
C GLY A 63 6.25 -18.00 21.57
N ALA A 64 7.46 -17.42 21.57
CA ALA A 64 8.61 -17.98 22.26
C ALA A 64 8.43 -18.06 23.79
N ALA A 65 7.70 -17.10 24.38
CA ALA A 65 7.45 -17.08 25.83
C ALA A 65 6.61 -18.27 26.31
N LEU A 66 5.54 -18.60 25.57
CA LEU A 66 4.69 -19.75 25.90
C LEU A 66 5.41 -21.07 25.64
N THR A 67 6.17 -21.15 24.54
CA THR A 67 7.03 -22.29 24.22
C THR A 67 8.05 -22.56 25.33
N ALA A 68 8.64 -21.49 25.89
CA ALA A 68 9.55 -21.60 27.02
C ALA A 68 8.85 -22.12 28.28
N LEU A 69 7.65 -21.62 28.58
CA LEU A 69 6.84 -22.11 29.71
C LEU A 69 6.54 -23.61 29.57
N VAL A 70 6.09 -24.05 28.39
CA VAL A 70 5.79 -25.46 28.11
C VAL A 70 7.06 -26.32 28.15
N GLY A 71 8.19 -25.82 27.67
CA GLY A 71 9.49 -26.48 27.78
C GLY A 71 9.91 -26.69 29.24
N VAL A 72 9.75 -25.68 30.10
CA VAL A 72 10.01 -25.80 31.56
C VAL A 72 9.09 -26.83 32.20
N LEU A 73 7.80 -26.84 31.84
CA LEU A 73 6.84 -27.83 32.34
C LEU A 73 7.23 -29.26 31.90
N ALA A 74 7.64 -29.45 30.66
CA ALA A 74 8.10 -30.73 30.13
C ALA A 74 9.35 -31.23 30.89
N VAL A 75 10.35 -30.37 31.10
CA VAL A 75 11.56 -30.72 31.88
C VAL A 75 11.20 -31.04 33.33
N THR A 76 10.29 -30.26 33.94
CA THR A 76 9.84 -30.50 35.32
C THR A 76 9.13 -31.86 35.44
N ALA A 77 8.26 -32.19 34.49
CA ALA A 77 7.61 -33.49 34.43
C ALA A 77 8.63 -34.63 34.31
N GLN A 78 9.66 -34.47 33.47
CA GLN A 78 10.74 -35.46 33.34
C GLN A 78 11.51 -35.68 34.64
N VAL A 79 11.80 -34.61 35.38
CA VAL A 79 12.46 -34.68 36.70
C VAL A 79 11.58 -35.43 37.71
N VAL A 80 10.27 -35.21 37.69
CA VAL A 80 9.31 -35.94 38.55
C VAL A 80 9.27 -37.43 38.21
N ILE A 81 9.20 -37.79 36.93
CA ILE A 81 9.23 -39.20 36.47
C ILE A 81 10.51 -39.90 36.96
N ALA A 82 11.67 -39.24 36.79
CA ALA A 82 12.96 -39.76 37.22
C ALA A 82 13.08 -39.92 38.75
N ALA A 83 12.48 -39.02 39.53
CA ALA A 83 12.45 -39.11 40.99
C ALA A 83 11.61 -40.31 41.48
N LEU A 84 10.51 -40.63 40.80
CA LEU A 84 9.60 -41.72 41.17
C LEU A 84 10.13 -43.13 40.78
N HIS A 85 10.90 -43.25 39.69
CA HIS A 85 11.35 -44.54 39.14
C HIS A 85 12.69 -45.08 39.68
N GLY A 86 13.27 -44.47 40.72
CA GLY A 86 14.52 -44.97 41.34
C GLY A 86 15.62 -43.93 41.53
N GLY A 87 15.34 -42.65 41.26
CA GLY A 87 16.19 -41.51 41.64
C GLY A 87 16.97 -40.87 40.49
N LEU A 88 17.31 -39.59 40.66
CA LEU A 88 17.95 -38.73 39.66
C LEU A 88 19.41 -39.10 39.33
N ALA A 89 19.98 -40.12 39.98
CA ALA A 89 21.40 -40.46 39.89
C ALA A 89 21.73 -41.52 38.83
N THR A 90 20.75 -42.08 38.12
CA THR A 90 21.02 -43.02 37.03
C THR A 90 21.46 -42.26 35.77
N ALA A 91 22.48 -42.78 35.07
CA ALA A 91 23.00 -42.15 33.86
C ALA A 91 21.92 -41.95 32.78
N ASN A 92 20.93 -42.85 32.72
CA ASN A 92 19.83 -42.75 31.76
C ASN A 92 18.89 -41.56 32.04
N HIS A 93 18.47 -41.35 33.30
CA HIS A 93 17.62 -40.20 33.64
C HIS A 93 18.37 -38.87 33.48
N ILE A 94 19.66 -38.84 33.84
CA ILE A 94 20.52 -37.67 33.62
C ILE A 94 20.59 -37.34 32.12
N ALA A 95 20.85 -38.34 31.28
CA ALA A 95 20.93 -38.15 29.83
C ALA A 95 19.59 -37.65 29.25
N GLN A 96 18.46 -38.18 29.69
CA GLN A 96 17.13 -37.77 29.23
C GLN A 96 16.76 -36.33 29.65
N VAL A 97 17.03 -35.95 30.91
CA VAL A 97 16.80 -34.57 31.38
C VAL A 97 17.68 -33.59 30.62
N ILE A 98 18.96 -33.91 30.42
CA ILE A 98 19.88 -33.07 29.64
C ILE A 98 19.38 -32.96 28.20
N ALA A 99 19.06 -34.07 27.54
CA ALA A 99 18.58 -34.07 26.15
C ALA A 99 17.29 -33.25 26.00
N LEU A 100 16.31 -33.44 26.88
CA LEU A 100 15.05 -32.69 26.84
C LEU A 100 15.27 -31.19 27.11
N THR A 101 16.17 -30.85 28.02
CA THR A 101 16.51 -29.46 28.32
C THR A 101 17.17 -28.79 27.12
N VAL A 102 18.17 -29.44 26.50
CA VAL A 102 18.87 -28.94 25.30
C VAL A 102 17.90 -28.79 24.14
N LEU A 103 17.05 -29.80 23.89
CA LEU A 103 16.11 -29.77 22.77
C LEU A 103 15.01 -28.72 23.00
N SER A 104 14.49 -28.56 24.23
CA SER A 104 13.54 -27.50 24.57
C SER A 104 14.16 -26.11 24.41
N ALA A 105 15.41 -25.92 24.85
CA ALA A 105 16.13 -24.67 24.66
C ALA A 105 16.35 -24.35 23.18
N LEU A 106 16.68 -25.35 22.35
CA LEU A 106 16.82 -25.19 20.90
C LEU A 106 15.48 -24.80 20.25
N VAL A 107 14.38 -25.45 20.63
CA VAL A 107 13.03 -25.13 20.12
C VAL A 107 12.64 -23.69 20.48
N VAL A 108 12.89 -23.26 21.72
CA VAL A 108 12.65 -21.88 22.16
C VAL A 108 13.53 -20.89 21.39
N PHE A 109 14.81 -21.21 21.18
CA PHE A 109 15.72 -20.37 20.42
C PHE A 109 15.27 -20.19 18.97
N VAL A 110 14.91 -21.29 18.28
CA VAL A 110 14.38 -21.23 16.91
C VAL A 110 13.08 -20.44 16.85
N CYS A 111 12.16 -20.65 17.80
CA CYS A 111 10.92 -19.88 17.90
C CYS A 111 11.21 -18.38 18.11
N HIS A 112 12.14 -18.03 18.99
CA HIS A 112 12.56 -16.66 19.25
C HIS A 112 13.18 -15.98 18.02
N VAL A 113 14.05 -16.69 17.29
CA VAL A 113 14.65 -16.17 16.05
C VAL A 113 13.57 -15.96 14.98
N ARG A 114 12.64 -16.90 14.82
CA ARG A 114 11.50 -16.76 13.89
C ARG A 114 10.64 -15.55 14.25
N GLU A 115 10.28 -15.41 15.51
CA GLU A 115 9.45 -14.32 16.01
C GLU A 115 10.16 -12.96 15.85
N ARG A 116 11.46 -12.89 16.12
CA ARG A 116 12.26 -11.69 15.90
C ARG A 116 12.31 -11.28 14.43
N ARG A 117 12.56 -12.23 13.52
CA ARG A 117 12.55 -11.99 12.08
C ARG A 117 11.19 -11.50 11.59
N ALA A 118 10.11 -12.12 12.07
CA ALA A 118 8.74 -11.71 11.75
C ALA A 118 8.44 -10.26 12.21
N ARG A 119 8.88 -9.89 13.43
CA ARG A 119 8.73 -8.52 13.93
C ARG A 119 9.58 -7.51 13.17
N GLU A 120 10.81 -7.86 12.81
CA GLU A 120 11.68 -6.99 12.00
C GLU A 120 11.08 -6.75 10.61
N LEU A 121 10.55 -7.80 9.97
CA LEU A 121 9.83 -7.69 8.69
C LEU A 121 8.58 -6.82 8.80
N SER A 122 7.75 -7.05 9.82
CA SER A 122 6.53 -6.26 10.07
C SER A 122 6.83 -4.77 10.30
N ARG A 123 7.90 -4.45 11.03
CA ARG A 123 8.35 -3.05 11.22
C ARG A 123 8.83 -2.42 9.92
N ALA A 124 9.67 -3.11 9.15
CA ALA A 124 10.15 -2.61 7.87
C ALA A 124 8.97 -2.34 6.91
N ARG A 125 7.97 -3.23 6.87
CA ARG A 125 6.72 -3.05 6.11
C ARG A 125 5.93 -1.83 6.57
N SER A 126 5.68 -1.67 7.87
CA SER A 126 4.93 -0.53 8.39
C SER A 126 5.60 0.81 8.04
N VAL A 127 6.94 0.87 8.07
CA VAL A 127 7.70 2.04 7.64
C VAL A 127 7.55 2.27 6.13
N ALA A 128 7.64 1.21 5.31
CA ALA A 128 7.48 1.29 3.87
C ALA A 128 6.07 1.77 3.46
N GLU A 129 5.01 1.19 4.03
CA GLU A 129 3.62 1.60 3.81
C GLU A 129 3.40 3.06 4.21
N THR A 130 4.02 3.50 5.30
CA THR A 130 3.95 4.90 5.74
C THR A 130 4.67 5.82 4.76
N ALA A 131 5.87 5.44 4.29
CA ALA A 131 6.62 6.18 3.29
C ALA A 131 5.85 6.30 1.97
N GLN A 132 5.29 5.20 1.48
CA GLN A 132 4.47 5.17 0.27
C GLN A 132 3.24 6.08 0.38
N ARG A 133 2.53 6.05 1.51
CA ARG A 133 1.39 6.94 1.77
C ARG A 133 1.78 8.42 1.74
N VAL A 134 2.98 8.75 2.26
CA VAL A 134 3.52 10.11 2.21
C VAL A 134 3.88 10.52 0.78
N LEU A 135 4.41 9.59 -0.02
CA LEU A 135 4.80 9.83 -1.41
C LEU A 135 3.61 10.05 -2.33
N LEU A 136 2.54 9.26 -2.19
CA LEU A 136 1.32 9.38 -3.00
C LEU A 136 0.63 10.74 -2.79
N ARG A 137 0.72 11.33 -1.57
CA ARG A 137 0.05 12.57 -1.16
C ARG A 137 -1.44 12.58 -1.55
N PRO A 138 -2.36 12.21 -0.64
CA PRO A 138 -3.80 12.13 -0.90
C PRO A 138 -4.32 13.29 -1.79
N PRO A 139 -4.84 13.00 -2.99
CA PRO A 139 -5.42 14.02 -3.85
C PRO A 139 -6.53 14.78 -3.12
N PRO A 140 -6.65 16.10 -3.33
CA PRO A 140 -7.76 16.86 -2.76
C PRO A 140 -9.08 16.38 -3.36
N ARG A 141 -10.16 16.37 -2.56
CA ARG A 141 -11.51 15.98 -3.02
C ARG A 141 -12.04 16.85 -4.16
N ARG A 142 -11.49 18.06 -4.33
CA ARG A 142 -11.80 18.98 -5.43
C ARG A 142 -10.55 19.68 -5.93
N ILE A 143 -10.43 19.83 -7.25
CA ILE A 143 -9.33 20.51 -7.91
C ILE A 143 -9.80 21.08 -9.25
N GLY A 144 -9.73 22.41 -9.42
CA GLY A 144 -10.37 23.06 -10.56
C GLY A 144 -11.86 22.72 -10.64
N PRO A 145 -12.42 22.39 -11.82
CA PRO A 145 -13.80 21.93 -11.98
C PRO A 145 -13.98 20.43 -11.70
N LEU A 146 -13.03 19.74 -11.07
CA LEU A 146 -13.06 18.30 -10.88
C LEU A 146 -13.37 17.93 -9.43
N ARG A 147 -14.19 16.89 -9.25
CA ARG A 147 -14.32 16.15 -7.98
C ARG A 147 -13.56 14.84 -8.10
N VAL A 148 -12.83 14.48 -7.05
CA VAL A 148 -11.92 13.34 -7.06
C VAL A 148 -12.20 12.45 -5.85
N ALA A 149 -12.33 11.16 -6.11
CA ALA A 149 -12.26 10.09 -5.12
C ALA A 149 -11.18 9.09 -5.54
N TRP A 150 -10.53 8.47 -4.57
CA TRP A 150 -9.44 7.53 -4.84
C TRP A 150 -9.42 6.42 -3.78
N LEU A 151 -8.95 5.25 -4.17
CA LEU A 151 -8.76 4.08 -3.34
C LEU A 151 -7.39 3.48 -3.64
N TYR A 152 -6.71 3.04 -2.60
CA TYR A 152 -5.50 2.26 -2.69
C TYR A 152 -5.65 1.03 -1.80
N LEU A 153 -5.56 -0.16 -2.38
CA LEU A 153 -5.61 -1.44 -1.69
C LEU A 153 -4.23 -2.06 -1.75
N ALA A 154 -3.64 -2.25 -0.57
CA ALA A 154 -2.37 -2.95 -0.45
C ALA A 154 -2.59 -4.47 -0.57
N ALA A 155 -1.67 -5.17 -1.21
CA ALA A 155 -1.70 -6.63 -1.34
C ALA A 155 -1.59 -7.35 0.02
N GLU A 156 -2.25 -8.51 0.13
CA GLU A 156 -2.28 -9.32 1.38
C GLU A 156 -0.92 -9.93 1.71
N HIS A 157 -0.17 -10.34 0.68
CA HIS A 157 1.04 -11.15 0.85
C HIS A 157 2.16 -10.34 1.52
N GLU A 158 2.72 -10.92 2.59
CA GLU A 158 3.72 -10.35 3.51
C GLU A 158 5.02 -9.82 2.85
N THR A 159 5.18 -10.01 1.55
CA THR A 159 6.36 -9.66 0.75
C THR A 159 6.15 -8.53 -0.26
N HIS A 160 4.94 -7.97 -0.38
CA HIS A 160 4.62 -7.01 -1.44
C HIS A 160 4.41 -5.60 -0.87
N ILE A 161 5.22 -4.68 -1.37
CA ILE A 161 5.11 -3.23 -1.21
C ILE A 161 4.85 -2.72 -2.62
N GLY A 162 3.75 -1.98 -2.81
CA GLY A 162 3.24 -1.72 -4.15
C GLY A 162 3.99 -0.72 -4.97
N GLY A 163 4.08 -1.03 -6.27
CA GLY A 163 4.56 -0.17 -7.35
C GLY A 163 3.51 0.82 -7.85
N ASP A 164 2.25 0.61 -7.50
CA ASP A 164 1.12 1.48 -7.85
C ASP A 164 1.33 2.94 -7.41
N LEU A 165 1.21 3.86 -8.39
CA LEU A 165 1.38 5.29 -8.20
C LEU A 165 0.22 6.08 -8.82
N PHE A 166 -0.13 7.20 -8.17
CA PHE A 166 -0.99 8.20 -8.77
C PHE A 166 -0.75 9.58 -8.16
N ALA A 167 -0.99 10.62 -8.94
CA ALA A 167 -1.00 12.00 -8.46
C ALA A 167 -1.88 12.90 -9.31
N ILE A 168 -2.32 13.99 -8.71
CA ILE A 168 -3.04 15.07 -9.38
C ILE A 168 -2.37 16.40 -9.04
N ALA A 169 -2.10 17.20 -10.06
CA ALA A 169 -1.48 18.51 -9.93
C ALA A 169 -2.18 19.57 -10.78
N ARG A 170 -2.11 20.82 -10.35
CA ARG A 170 -2.56 21.96 -11.15
C ARG A 170 -1.47 22.40 -12.11
N ALA A 171 -1.77 22.45 -13.39
CA ALA A 171 -0.86 23.03 -14.36
C ALA A 171 -0.98 24.56 -14.40
N ALA A 172 0.06 25.22 -14.92
CA ALA A 172 0.11 26.68 -15.00
C ALA A 172 -0.99 27.29 -15.91
N HIS A 173 -1.46 26.55 -16.91
CA HIS A 173 -2.41 27.02 -17.94
C HIS A 173 -3.90 26.76 -17.63
N SER A 174 -4.31 26.76 -16.35
CA SER A 174 -5.70 26.47 -15.96
C SER A 174 -6.21 25.10 -16.43
N SER A 175 -5.40 24.06 -16.19
CA SER A 175 -5.81 22.66 -16.35
C SER A 175 -5.37 21.83 -15.14
N THR A 176 -5.98 20.66 -14.99
CA THR A 176 -5.58 19.65 -14.02
C THR A 176 -4.86 18.53 -14.76
N ARG A 177 -3.66 18.19 -14.30
CA ARG A 177 -2.92 17.01 -14.78
C ARG A 177 -3.09 15.86 -13.82
N VAL A 178 -3.18 14.67 -14.37
CA VAL A 178 -3.33 13.42 -13.63
C VAL A 178 -2.29 12.44 -14.13
N ILE A 179 -1.70 11.68 -13.22
CA ILE A 179 -0.92 10.49 -13.54
C ILE A 179 -1.43 9.34 -12.70
N ILE A 180 -1.55 8.17 -13.31
CA ILE A 180 -1.68 6.87 -12.64
C ILE A 180 -0.71 5.90 -13.31
N GLY A 181 -0.18 4.95 -12.57
CA GLY A 181 0.78 4.01 -13.10
C GLY A 181 1.05 2.86 -12.15
N ASP A 182 1.77 1.88 -12.65
CA ASP A 182 2.33 0.77 -11.87
C ASP A 182 3.81 0.58 -12.25
N VAL A 183 4.66 0.49 -11.24
CA VAL A 183 6.09 0.22 -11.37
C VAL A 183 6.28 -1.30 -11.43
N ARG A 184 6.84 -1.78 -12.55
CA ARG A 184 7.28 -3.17 -12.64
C ARG A 184 8.51 -3.38 -11.79
N GLY A 185 8.31 -4.07 -10.68
CA GLY A 185 9.33 -4.36 -9.69
C GLY A 185 8.66 -4.74 -8.38
N LYS A 186 9.41 -5.27 -7.42
CA LYS A 186 8.86 -5.64 -6.11
C LYS A 186 9.73 -5.09 -4.99
N GLY A 187 9.08 -4.65 -3.91
CA GLY A 187 9.76 -4.29 -2.66
C GLY A 187 10.11 -2.81 -2.59
N LEU A 188 11.25 -2.48 -1.98
CA LEU A 188 11.57 -1.08 -1.67
C LEU A 188 12.08 -0.28 -2.88
N ALA A 189 12.64 -0.95 -3.90
CA ALA A 189 13.14 -0.29 -5.11
C ALA A 189 11.99 0.39 -5.88
N SER A 190 10.83 -0.25 -5.99
CA SER A 190 9.66 0.31 -6.68
C SER A 190 9.14 1.59 -6.00
N ILE A 191 9.28 1.73 -4.68
CA ILE A 191 8.97 2.99 -3.98
C ILE A 191 9.89 4.12 -4.47
N GLY A 192 11.18 3.84 -4.66
CA GLY A 192 12.16 4.82 -5.15
C GLY A 192 11.80 5.33 -6.53
N GLU A 193 11.58 4.41 -7.46
CA GLU A 193 11.17 4.71 -8.85
C GLU A 193 9.85 5.50 -8.90
N ALA A 194 8.85 5.08 -8.12
CA ALA A 194 7.58 5.81 -7.99
C ALA A 194 7.80 7.23 -7.44
N SER A 195 8.73 7.41 -6.50
CA SER A 195 9.07 8.72 -5.95
C SER A 195 9.64 9.66 -6.99
N VAL A 196 10.51 9.14 -7.87
CA VAL A 196 11.12 9.90 -8.97
C VAL A 196 10.05 10.36 -9.95
N VAL A 197 9.19 9.45 -10.41
CA VAL A 197 8.10 9.80 -11.33
C VAL A 197 7.14 10.80 -10.70
N LEU A 198 6.70 10.58 -9.46
CA LEU A 198 5.76 11.48 -8.80
C LEU A 198 6.38 12.85 -8.50
N GLY A 199 7.69 12.91 -8.21
CA GLY A 199 8.45 14.15 -8.04
C GLY A 199 8.53 14.93 -9.35
N ALA A 200 9.02 14.27 -10.41
CA ALA A 200 9.12 14.83 -11.75
C ALA A 200 7.75 15.25 -12.32
N PHE A 201 6.69 14.49 -12.06
CA PHE A 201 5.33 14.81 -12.46
C PHE A 201 4.83 16.10 -11.80
N ARG A 202 5.05 16.25 -10.49
CA ARG A 202 4.59 17.42 -9.74
C ARG A 202 5.32 18.68 -10.17
N GLU A 203 6.64 18.64 -10.32
CA GLU A 203 7.42 19.77 -10.83
C GLU A 203 7.06 20.06 -12.30
N GLY A 204 7.07 19.02 -13.13
CA GLY A 204 6.82 19.10 -14.55
C GLY A 204 5.42 19.61 -14.88
N SER A 205 4.43 19.31 -14.04
CA SER A 205 3.06 19.84 -14.16
C SER A 205 3.01 21.36 -14.14
N HIS A 206 3.90 22.01 -13.38
CA HIS A 206 4.02 23.46 -13.34
C HIS A 206 4.93 24.02 -14.43
N ARG A 207 5.96 23.26 -14.82
CA ARG A 207 7.03 23.72 -15.72
C ARG A 207 6.71 23.59 -17.20
N TYR A 208 6.16 22.47 -17.61
CA TYR A 208 5.91 22.16 -19.03
C TYR A 208 4.51 22.58 -19.43
N ALA A 209 4.37 23.23 -20.58
CA ALA A 209 3.09 23.75 -21.06
C ALA A 209 2.22 22.70 -21.78
N THR A 210 2.78 21.58 -22.23
CA THR A 210 2.04 20.57 -23.00
C THR A 210 2.21 19.18 -22.39
N LEU A 211 1.21 18.32 -22.58
CA LEU A 211 1.23 16.94 -22.10
C LEU A 211 2.39 16.11 -22.70
N PRO A 212 2.74 16.23 -24.00
CA PRO A 212 3.93 15.59 -24.57
C PRO A 212 5.25 16.02 -23.92
N ALA A 213 5.42 17.32 -23.67
CA ALA A 213 6.66 17.84 -23.08
C ALA A 213 6.81 17.38 -21.62
N LEU A 214 5.71 17.31 -20.87
CA LEU A 214 5.70 16.69 -19.55
C LEU A 214 6.10 15.22 -19.62
N THR A 215 5.46 14.44 -20.48
CA THR A 215 5.69 12.99 -20.56
C THR A 215 7.13 12.67 -20.97
N ALA A 216 7.68 13.41 -21.92
CA ALA A 216 9.10 13.29 -22.29
C ALA A 216 10.05 13.64 -21.13
N ALA A 217 9.69 14.61 -20.28
CA ALA A 217 10.49 14.93 -19.10
C ALA A 217 10.40 13.85 -18.02
N LEU A 218 9.26 13.16 -17.89
CA LEU A 218 9.12 11.99 -17.02
C LEU A 218 10.02 10.86 -17.51
N GLU A 219 9.97 10.53 -18.79
CA GLU A 219 10.83 9.51 -19.41
C GLU A 219 12.31 9.78 -19.12
N VAL A 220 12.77 11.01 -19.37
CA VAL A 220 14.16 11.41 -19.09
C VAL A 220 14.50 11.32 -17.60
N SER A 221 13.55 11.57 -16.71
CA SER A 221 13.79 11.45 -15.27
C SER A 221 13.90 9.99 -14.82
N VAL A 222 13.07 9.11 -15.36
CA VAL A 222 13.09 7.67 -15.07
C VAL A 222 14.37 7.06 -15.64
N CYS A 223 14.66 7.25 -16.92
CA CYS A 223 15.89 6.74 -17.55
C CYS A 223 17.15 7.15 -16.78
N ARG A 224 17.24 8.42 -16.34
CA ARG A 224 18.40 8.87 -15.54
C ARG A 224 18.52 8.14 -14.21
N ASP A 225 17.40 7.96 -13.50
CA ASP A 225 17.40 7.25 -12.22
C ASP A 225 17.80 5.78 -12.41
N LEU A 226 17.26 5.12 -13.44
CA LEU A 226 17.62 3.75 -13.79
C LEU A 226 19.11 3.62 -14.15
N ASP A 227 19.68 4.56 -14.91
CA ASP A 227 21.11 4.58 -15.24
C ASP A 227 21.98 4.73 -13.97
N GLU A 228 21.59 5.60 -13.03
CA GLU A 228 22.31 5.82 -11.77
C GLU A 228 22.22 4.60 -10.82
N VAL A 229 21.11 3.86 -10.84
CA VAL A 229 20.88 2.68 -9.99
C VAL A 229 21.49 1.41 -10.60
N ALA A 230 21.50 1.26 -11.93
CA ALA A 230 22.09 0.11 -12.62
C ALA A 230 23.59 -0.09 -12.32
N ASP A 231 24.31 1.00 -12.01
CA ASP A 231 25.72 0.97 -11.59
C ASP A 231 25.93 0.40 -10.16
N THR A 232 24.84 0.05 -9.45
CA THR A 232 24.88 -0.42 -8.05
C THR A 232 24.44 -1.88 -7.86
N GLU A 233 24.89 -2.82 -8.71
CA GLU A 233 24.93 -4.30 -8.50
C GLU A 233 23.80 -5.01 -7.68
N HIS A 234 22.52 -4.58 -7.69
CA HIS A 234 21.50 -5.26 -6.86
C HIS A 234 20.15 -5.60 -7.48
N ASP A 235 19.90 -5.35 -8.77
CA ASP A 235 18.70 -5.89 -9.42
C ASP A 235 18.87 -5.99 -10.95
N PRO A 236 18.96 -7.21 -11.54
CA PRO A 236 19.00 -7.39 -12.99
C PRO A 236 17.61 -7.34 -13.65
N GLY A 237 16.59 -6.80 -12.96
CA GLY A 237 15.22 -6.70 -13.46
C GLY A 237 15.05 -5.68 -14.58
N GLU A 238 14.02 -5.89 -15.42
CA GLU A 238 13.53 -4.86 -16.33
C GLU A 238 12.72 -3.84 -15.50
N HIS A 239 13.35 -2.73 -15.13
CA HIS A 239 12.71 -1.64 -14.40
C HIS A 239 11.99 -0.72 -15.39
N PHE A 240 10.66 -0.75 -15.37
CA PHE A 240 9.85 0.17 -16.17
C PHE A 240 8.53 0.48 -15.48
N ILE A 241 7.91 1.57 -15.90
CA ILE A 241 6.72 2.09 -15.24
C ILE A 241 5.62 2.24 -16.28
N THR A 242 4.57 1.43 -16.15
CA THR A 242 3.36 1.68 -16.93
C THR A 242 2.71 2.95 -16.40
N ALA A 243 2.31 3.86 -17.27
CA ALA A 243 1.70 5.11 -16.84
C ALA A 243 0.64 5.62 -17.82
N LEU A 244 -0.39 6.26 -17.27
CA LEU A 244 -1.36 7.04 -18.02
C LEU A 244 -1.31 8.46 -17.50
N VAL A 245 -0.99 9.40 -18.39
CA VAL A 245 -0.90 10.83 -18.07
C VAL A 245 -2.03 11.56 -18.78
N LEU A 246 -2.75 12.42 -18.06
CA LEU A 246 -3.88 13.19 -18.58
C LEU A 246 -3.65 14.69 -18.40
N ASP A 247 -4.17 15.49 -19.32
CA ASP A 247 -4.38 16.92 -19.16
C ASP A 247 -5.86 17.25 -19.36
N ILE A 248 -6.50 17.77 -18.31
CA ILE A 248 -7.93 18.09 -18.30
C ILE A 248 -8.08 19.61 -18.13
N PRO A 249 -8.41 20.35 -19.19
CA PRO A 249 -8.58 21.80 -19.10
C PRO A 249 -9.78 22.17 -18.22
N ASP A 250 -9.69 23.32 -17.57
CA ASP A 250 -10.80 23.84 -16.76
C ASP A 250 -12.00 24.26 -17.63
N GLN A 251 -11.73 24.62 -18.88
CA GLN A 251 -12.68 25.15 -19.84
C GLN A 251 -12.74 24.25 -21.06
N GLY A 252 -13.95 24.01 -21.57
CA GLY A 252 -14.19 23.11 -22.70
C GLY A 252 -14.11 21.63 -22.31
N PRO A 253 -14.68 20.73 -23.10
CA PRO A 253 -14.74 19.30 -22.77
C PRO A 253 -13.53 18.51 -23.31
N GLN A 254 -12.64 19.13 -24.09
CA GLN A 254 -11.57 18.42 -24.77
C GLN A 254 -10.40 18.14 -23.81
N ALA A 255 -10.26 16.90 -23.35
CA ALA A 255 -9.13 16.45 -22.56
C ALA A 255 -8.15 15.63 -23.44
N GLU A 256 -6.92 15.49 -22.96
CA GLU A 256 -5.87 14.76 -23.66
C GLU A 256 -5.28 13.67 -22.76
N MET A 257 -4.91 12.54 -23.35
CA MET A 257 -4.21 11.46 -22.66
C MET A 257 -2.99 10.98 -23.43
N ILE A 258 -1.97 10.53 -22.70
CA ILE A 258 -0.84 9.75 -23.23
C ILE A 258 -0.75 8.48 -22.40
N ASN A 259 -0.84 7.34 -23.08
CA ASN A 259 -0.79 6.03 -22.46
C ASN A 259 0.59 5.37 -22.73
N CYS A 260 1.39 5.25 -21.68
CA CYS A 260 2.69 4.59 -21.62
C CYS A 260 2.50 3.13 -21.15
N GLY A 261 1.79 2.32 -21.93
CA GLY A 261 1.57 0.88 -21.66
C GLY A 261 0.68 0.54 -20.45
N HIS A 262 -0.13 1.48 -19.96
CA HIS A 262 -1.04 1.30 -18.84
C HIS A 262 -2.44 0.85 -19.28
N PRO A 263 -3.25 0.20 -18.42
CA PRO A 263 -4.64 -0.11 -18.74
C PRO A 263 -5.45 1.13 -19.18
N PRO A 264 -6.31 1.02 -20.21
CA PRO A 264 -7.10 2.14 -20.71
C PRO A 264 -8.16 2.56 -19.68
N PRO A 265 -8.41 3.87 -19.48
CA PRO A 265 -9.40 4.31 -18.52
C PRO A 265 -10.83 4.07 -19.03
N LEU A 266 -11.79 4.03 -18.11
CA LEU A 266 -13.22 3.95 -18.42
C LEU A 266 -13.85 5.33 -18.32
N LEU A 267 -14.56 5.74 -19.37
CA LEU A 267 -15.39 6.93 -19.39
C LEU A 267 -16.85 6.52 -19.19
N LEU A 268 -17.49 7.12 -18.20
CA LEU A 268 -18.90 6.96 -17.91
C LEU A 268 -19.63 8.24 -18.33
N HIS A 269 -20.52 8.12 -19.31
CA HIS A 269 -21.34 9.20 -19.85
C HIS A 269 -22.78 8.69 -19.99
N ASP A 270 -23.76 9.38 -19.40
CA ASP A 270 -25.20 9.02 -19.48
C ASP A 270 -25.52 7.54 -19.21
N HIS A 271 -24.89 6.95 -18.18
CA HIS A 271 -24.99 5.53 -17.80
C HIS A 271 -24.31 4.52 -18.75
N GLU A 272 -23.67 4.98 -19.83
CA GLU A 272 -22.86 4.13 -20.71
C GLU A 272 -21.40 4.15 -20.29
N VAL A 273 -20.76 2.98 -20.32
CA VAL A 273 -19.33 2.81 -20.03
C VAL A 273 -18.59 2.60 -21.34
N THR A 274 -17.65 3.49 -21.64
CA THR A 274 -16.77 3.40 -22.82
C THR A 274 -15.33 3.22 -22.38
N VAL A 275 -14.63 2.25 -22.96
CA VAL A 275 -13.18 2.07 -22.76
C VAL A 275 -12.44 3.05 -23.68
N LEU A 276 -11.66 3.97 -23.11
CA LEU A 276 -10.88 4.94 -23.89
C LEU A 276 -9.56 4.30 -24.34
N GLN A 277 -9.59 3.62 -25.49
CA GLN A 277 -8.41 3.04 -26.09
C GLN A 277 -7.46 4.12 -26.63
N ALA A 278 -6.18 4.04 -26.27
CA ALA A 278 -5.15 4.86 -26.88
C ALA A 278 -4.99 4.47 -28.36
N ARG A 279 -5.03 5.46 -29.25
CA ARG A 279 -4.80 5.27 -30.69
C ARG A 279 -3.32 5.06 -30.98
N ARG A 280 -2.45 5.66 -30.16
CA ARG A 280 -1.00 5.60 -30.27
C ARG A 280 -0.37 5.39 -28.89
N PRO A 281 -0.46 4.19 -28.30
CA PRO A 281 0.25 3.90 -27.07
C PRO A 281 1.76 4.05 -27.29
N VAL A 282 2.45 4.59 -26.30
CA VAL A 282 3.91 4.63 -26.25
C VAL A 282 4.41 3.54 -25.29
N PRO A 283 5.67 3.09 -25.39
CA PRO A 283 6.24 2.17 -24.43
C PRO A 283 6.12 2.70 -22.99
N PRO A 284 6.02 1.81 -21.99
CA PRO A 284 6.21 2.15 -20.59
C PRO A 284 7.46 3.02 -20.35
N LEU A 285 7.37 3.86 -19.32
CA LEU A 285 8.43 4.79 -18.97
C LEU A 285 9.67 4.02 -18.51
N GLY A 286 10.86 4.50 -18.89
CA GLY A 286 12.13 3.90 -18.51
C GLY A 286 12.71 2.89 -19.50
N MET A 287 12.00 2.58 -20.59
CA MET A 287 12.58 1.78 -21.68
C MET A 287 13.51 2.58 -22.59
N CYS A 288 13.46 3.92 -22.55
CA CYS A 288 14.34 4.82 -23.30
C CYS A 288 14.37 4.56 -24.82
N GLU A 289 13.30 3.94 -25.36
CA GLU A 289 13.23 3.47 -26.74
C GLU A 289 12.86 4.56 -27.75
N LEU A 290 12.21 5.63 -27.30
CA LEU A 290 11.61 6.63 -28.19
C LEU A 290 12.04 8.07 -27.88
N PRO A 291 12.28 8.89 -28.92
CA PRO A 291 12.51 10.31 -28.73
C PRO A 291 11.25 11.02 -28.22
N ALA A 292 11.45 12.12 -27.49
CA ALA A 292 10.39 12.99 -26.94
C ALA A 292 9.28 13.35 -27.96
N SER A 293 9.63 13.49 -29.23
CA SER A 293 8.71 13.80 -30.34
C SER A 293 7.67 12.71 -30.64
N SER A 294 7.83 11.51 -30.09
CA SER A 294 6.92 10.36 -30.32
C SER A 294 5.68 10.38 -29.41
N HIS A 295 5.67 11.26 -28.40
CA HIS A 295 4.57 11.42 -27.46
C HIS A 295 3.43 12.21 -28.12
N HIS A 296 2.47 11.51 -28.71
CA HIS A 296 1.28 12.11 -29.29
C HIS A 296 0.10 12.00 -28.31
N PRO A 297 -0.52 13.13 -27.91
CA PRO A 297 -1.69 13.09 -27.06
C PRO A 297 -2.90 12.60 -27.86
N ASP A 298 -3.65 11.67 -27.30
CA ASP A 298 -4.94 11.23 -27.80
C ASP A 298 -6.05 12.08 -27.17
N PRO A 299 -6.82 12.84 -27.97
CA PRO A 299 -7.91 13.64 -27.43
C PRO A 299 -9.13 12.78 -27.14
N PHE A 300 -9.86 13.14 -26.08
CA PHE A 300 -11.18 12.60 -25.75
C PHE A 300 -12.09 13.69 -25.21
N THR A 301 -13.41 13.48 -25.35
CA THR A 301 -14.42 14.38 -24.80
C THR A 301 -14.72 13.97 -23.37
N PHE A 302 -14.67 14.94 -22.45
CA PHE A 302 -15.01 14.80 -21.05
C PHE A 302 -15.94 15.95 -20.68
N GLU A 303 -17.24 15.70 -20.75
CA GLU A 303 -18.29 16.67 -20.53
C GLU A 303 -18.63 16.84 -19.05
N THR A 304 -19.44 17.84 -18.73
CA THR A 304 -19.86 18.06 -17.35
C THR A 304 -20.85 16.98 -16.94
N GLY A 305 -20.62 16.33 -15.80
CA GLY A 305 -21.39 15.17 -15.34
C GLY A 305 -20.68 13.85 -15.62
N ASP A 306 -19.74 13.82 -16.56
CA ASP A 306 -18.99 12.62 -16.90
C ASP A 306 -18.09 12.18 -15.73
N ILE A 307 -17.91 10.87 -15.63
CA ILE A 307 -17.00 10.25 -14.67
C ILE A 307 -15.92 9.50 -15.44
N LEU A 308 -14.66 9.84 -15.15
CA LEU A 308 -13.49 9.13 -15.62
C LEU A 308 -12.96 8.22 -14.50
N LEU A 309 -12.85 6.94 -14.79
CA LEU A 309 -12.34 5.91 -13.89
C LEU A 309 -10.99 5.42 -14.41
N LEU A 310 -9.94 5.68 -13.64
CA LEU A 310 -8.60 5.19 -13.88
C LEU A 310 -8.26 4.12 -12.84
N TYR A 311 -7.48 3.12 -13.23
CA TYR A 311 -7.17 1.98 -12.38
C TYR A 311 -5.86 1.32 -12.82
N THR A 312 -5.18 0.67 -11.89
CA THR A 312 -3.99 -0.16 -12.16
C THR A 312 -4.40 -1.60 -12.49
N ASP A 313 -3.47 -2.39 -13.03
CA ASP A 313 -3.73 -3.77 -13.46
C ASP A 313 -4.19 -4.67 -12.31
N GLY A 314 -3.72 -4.44 -11.07
CA GLY A 314 -4.18 -5.19 -9.89
C GLY A 314 -5.70 -5.16 -9.65
N VAL A 315 -6.44 -4.21 -10.22
CA VAL A 315 -7.92 -4.22 -10.20
C VAL A 315 -8.50 -5.24 -11.18
N ILE A 316 -8.04 -5.23 -12.44
CA ILE A 316 -8.58 -6.11 -13.50
C ILE A 316 -7.97 -7.51 -13.46
N GLU A 317 -6.76 -7.63 -12.95
CA GLU A 317 -6.05 -8.89 -12.75
C GLU A 317 -6.46 -9.60 -11.46
N ALA A 318 -7.24 -8.95 -10.59
CA ALA A 318 -7.82 -9.56 -9.40
C ALA A 318 -8.63 -10.82 -9.75
N ARG A 319 -8.28 -11.93 -9.10
CA ARG A 319 -8.85 -13.25 -9.42
C ARG A 319 -9.87 -13.69 -8.40
N SER A 320 -10.97 -14.26 -8.89
CA SER A 320 -11.88 -15.02 -8.03
C SER A 320 -11.23 -16.31 -7.52
N PRO A 321 -11.83 -17.00 -6.53
CA PRO A 321 -11.39 -18.33 -6.10
C PRO A 321 -11.36 -19.37 -7.24
N THR A 322 -12.10 -19.13 -8.33
CA THR A 322 -12.10 -19.98 -9.53
C THR A 322 -11.06 -19.54 -10.58
N GLY A 323 -10.27 -18.50 -10.29
CA GLY A 323 -9.20 -17.98 -11.14
C GLY A 323 -9.63 -16.96 -12.20
N ALA A 324 -10.90 -16.53 -12.21
CA ALA A 324 -11.43 -15.60 -13.20
C ALA A 324 -11.09 -14.14 -12.87
N PHE A 325 -10.65 -13.39 -13.88
CA PHE A 325 -10.36 -11.96 -13.76
C PHE A 325 -11.61 -11.14 -13.43
N TYR A 326 -11.40 -9.99 -12.80
CA TYR A 326 -12.48 -9.10 -12.38
C TYR A 326 -13.00 -8.29 -13.59
N PRO A 327 -14.28 -8.45 -13.99
CA PRO A 327 -14.83 -7.82 -15.18
C PRO A 327 -15.23 -6.36 -14.90
N LEU A 328 -14.24 -5.49 -14.61
CA LEU A 328 -14.46 -4.12 -14.12
C LEU A 328 -15.47 -3.32 -14.95
N ALA A 329 -15.32 -3.30 -16.28
CA ALA A 329 -16.21 -2.53 -17.16
C ALA A 329 -17.68 -2.98 -17.08
N GLU A 330 -17.92 -4.29 -17.03
CA GLU A 330 -19.26 -4.86 -16.91
C GLU A 330 -19.87 -4.56 -15.53
N ARG A 331 -19.06 -4.67 -14.46
CA ARG A 331 -19.49 -4.34 -13.09
C ARG A 331 -19.86 -2.87 -12.97
N VAL A 332 -19.00 -1.98 -13.44
CA VAL A 332 -19.22 -0.53 -13.40
C VAL A 332 -20.47 -0.13 -14.18
N ALA A 333 -20.74 -0.76 -15.33
CA ALA A 333 -21.96 -0.52 -16.10
C ALA A 333 -23.24 -0.95 -15.36
N SER A 334 -23.15 -1.92 -14.45
CA SER A 334 -24.28 -2.39 -13.65
C SER A 334 -24.54 -1.55 -12.39
N PHE A 335 -23.57 -0.75 -11.96
CA PHE A 335 -23.71 0.06 -10.76
C PHE A 335 -24.56 1.31 -11.03
N PRO A 336 -25.37 1.75 -10.05
CA PRO A 336 -26.13 2.98 -10.21
C PRO A 336 -25.17 4.14 -10.42
N SER A 337 -25.31 4.86 -11.54
CA SER A 337 -24.45 6.01 -11.82
C SER A 337 -24.63 7.05 -10.74
N SER A 338 -23.55 7.28 -10.02
CA SER A 338 -23.57 8.04 -8.79
C SER A 338 -22.22 8.71 -8.57
N HIS A 339 -22.23 9.67 -7.66
CA HIS A 339 -21.09 10.48 -7.25
C HIS A 339 -19.81 9.63 -7.01
N PRO A 340 -18.57 10.09 -7.32
CA PRO A 340 -17.34 9.30 -7.25
C PRO A 340 -17.13 8.49 -5.97
N ASP A 341 -17.39 9.05 -4.78
CA ASP A 341 -17.27 8.32 -3.51
C ASP A 341 -18.22 7.11 -3.41
N THR A 342 -19.33 7.13 -4.13
CA THR A 342 -20.32 6.04 -4.16
C THR A 342 -19.92 4.98 -5.16
N LEU A 343 -19.51 5.38 -6.37
CA LEU A 343 -18.97 4.43 -7.36
C LEU A 343 -17.76 3.67 -6.81
N LEU A 344 -16.83 4.39 -6.17
CA LEU A 344 -15.64 3.81 -5.57
C LEU A 344 -15.96 2.79 -4.49
N ARG A 345 -16.97 3.04 -3.66
CA ARG A 345 -17.43 2.08 -2.63
C ARG A 345 -18.03 0.82 -3.25
N HIS A 346 -18.85 0.96 -4.29
CA HIS A 346 -19.40 -0.21 -4.99
C HIS A 346 -18.29 -1.05 -5.62
N ILE A 347 -17.30 -0.42 -6.28
CA ILE A 347 -16.16 -1.14 -6.85
C ILE A 347 -15.36 -1.84 -5.76
N HIS A 348 -15.08 -1.17 -4.64
CA HIS A 348 -14.35 -1.75 -3.51
C HIS A 348 -15.05 -2.99 -2.95
N ASP A 349 -16.34 -2.87 -2.63
CA ASP A 349 -17.09 -3.94 -1.98
C ASP A 349 -17.29 -5.14 -2.93
N ASP A 350 -17.53 -4.89 -4.23
CA ASP A 350 -17.65 -5.95 -5.25
C ASP A 350 -16.30 -6.62 -5.55
N LEU A 351 -15.20 -5.86 -5.58
CA LEU A 351 -13.85 -6.41 -5.77
C LEU A 351 -13.45 -7.35 -4.62
N LEU A 352 -13.66 -6.94 -3.37
CA LEU A 352 -13.40 -7.79 -2.20
C LEU A 352 -14.29 -9.05 -2.20
N ALA A 353 -15.56 -8.91 -2.60
CA ALA A 353 -16.47 -10.04 -2.72
C ALA A 353 -16.05 -11.00 -3.85
N HIS A 354 -15.54 -10.48 -4.97
CA HIS A 354 -15.06 -11.27 -6.10
C HIS A 354 -13.82 -12.09 -5.74
N VAL A 355 -12.85 -11.50 -5.03
CA VAL A 355 -11.61 -12.17 -4.61
C VAL A 355 -11.84 -13.10 -3.40
N GLY A 356 -12.79 -12.77 -2.52
CA GLY A 356 -13.06 -13.49 -1.27
C GLY A 356 -12.11 -13.12 -0.12
N GLY A 357 -11.47 -11.94 -0.20
CA GLY A 357 -10.42 -11.50 0.71
C GLY A 357 -9.72 -10.25 0.18
N GLN A 358 -8.44 -10.08 0.49
CA GLN A 358 -7.64 -9.00 -0.08
C GLN A 358 -7.06 -9.38 -1.45
N PRO A 359 -6.85 -8.40 -2.35
CA PRO A 359 -6.17 -8.64 -3.63
C PRO A 359 -4.78 -9.25 -3.46
N ALA A 360 -4.38 -10.06 -4.45
CA ALA A 360 -3.05 -10.67 -4.50
C ALA A 360 -1.95 -9.67 -4.88
N ASP A 361 -2.33 -8.62 -5.61
CA ASP A 361 -1.46 -7.51 -6.03
C ASP A 361 -2.04 -6.18 -5.56
N ASP A 362 -1.22 -5.14 -5.57
CA ASP A 362 -1.67 -3.79 -5.21
C ASP A 362 -2.67 -3.26 -6.23
N ALA A 363 -3.66 -2.50 -5.76
CA ALA A 363 -4.70 -1.97 -6.62
C ALA A 363 -5.03 -0.52 -6.28
N ALA A 364 -4.79 0.37 -7.24
CA ALA A 364 -5.14 1.78 -7.18
C ALA A 364 -6.31 2.07 -8.11
N ILE A 365 -7.26 2.88 -7.60
CA ILE A 365 -8.41 3.37 -8.36
C ILE A 365 -8.53 4.87 -8.14
N LEU A 366 -8.69 5.61 -9.24
CA LEU A 366 -8.94 7.04 -9.24
C LEU A 366 -10.22 7.34 -10.01
N VAL A 367 -11.16 8.03 -9.36
CA VAL A 367 -12.45 8.39 -9.93
C VAL A 367 -12.55 9.91 -9.98
N ILE A 368 -12.73 10.45 -11.18
CA ILE A 368 -12.75 11.88 -11.46
C ILE A 368 -14.09 12.23 -12.09
N GLU A 369 -14.89 13.07 -11.43
CA GLU A 369 -16.13 13.62 -11.98
C GLU A 369 -15.88 15.05 -12.45
N ARG A 370 -16.32 15.37 -13.67
CA ARG A 370 -16.33 16.74 -14.15
C ARG A 370 -17.55 17.46 -13.64
N THR A 371 -17.33 18.54 -12.91
CA THR A 371 -18.41 19.34 -12.32
C THR A 371 -18.61 20.64 -13.08
N THR A 372 -19.82 21.19 -12.96
CA THR A 372 -20.09 22.56 -13.40
C THR A 372 -19.11 23.51 -12.71
N SER A 373 -18.33 24.25 -13.48
CA SER A 373 -17.35 25.22 -12.98
C SER A 373 -18.02 26.23 -12.05
N HIS A 374 -17.96 26.00 -10.74
CA HIS A 374 -18.18 27.07 -9.78
C HIS A 374 -16.87 27.83 -9.67
N HIS A 375 -16.86 29.08 -10.12
CA HIS A 375 -15.81 30.04 -9.80
C HIS A 375 -15.65 30.07 -8.28
N LEU A 376 -14.68 29.33 -7.74
CA LEU A 376 -14.19 29.57 -6.39
C LEU A 376 -13.51 30.92 -6.45
N HIS A 377 -14.25 31.94 -6.02
CA HIS A 377 -13.70 33.24 -5.67
C HIS A 377 -12.55 32.96 -4.68
N ARG A 378 -11.31 33.07 -5.15
CA ARG A 378 -10.14 33.11 -4.27
C ARG A 378 -10.44 34.25 -3.28
N PRO A 379 -10.45 34.04 -1.95
CA PRO A 379 -10.43 35.18 -1.06
C PRO A 379 -9.16 35.95 -1.40
N HIS A 380 -9.33 37.13 -1.99
CA HIS A 380 -8.27 38.12 -2.04
C HIS A 380 -7.90 38.39 -0.59
N PHE A 381 -6.76 37.86 -0.14
CA PHE A 381 -6.03 38.50 0.94
C PHE A 381 -5.57 39.85 0.40
N THR A 382 -6.46 40.84 0.47
CA THR A 382 -6.06 42.23 0.44
C THR A 382 -5.21 42.44 1.69
N HIS A 383 -3.89 42.45 1.54
CA HIS A 383 -3.05 43.14 2.50
C HIS A 383 -3.55 44.59 2.57
N PRO A 384 -3.99 45.09 3.73
CA PRO A 384 -4.16 46.52 3.89
C PRO A 384 -2.76 47.13 3.90
N VAL A 385 -2.35 47.66 2.75
CA VAL A 385 -1.29 48.66 2.69
C VAL A 385 -1.93 49.97 3.15
N ASP A 386 -1.25 50.62 4.10
CA ASP A 386 -1.47 51.98 4.63
C ASP A 386 -2.51 52.19 5.74
N ALA A 387 -2.04 52.10 6.98
CA ALA A 387 -2.26 53.17 7.96
C ALA A 387 -1.11 53.24 8.98
N HIS A 388 -0.56 54.45 9.16
CA HIS A 388 0.38 54.89 10.19
C HIS A 388 1.90 54.79 9.91
N HIS A 389 2.42 55.80 9.20
CA HIS A 389 3.44 56.67 9.79
C HIS A 389 3.53 58.01 9.03
N ARG A 390 2.82 59.05 9.51
CA ARG A 390 3.21 60.45 9.24
C ARG A 390 3.84 61.00 10.51
N LEU A 391 5.17 61.02 10.54
CA LEU A 391 5.93 61.86 11.46
C LEU A 391 5.77 63.32 11.00
N ARG A 392 5.25 64.15 11.90
CA ARG A 392 5.29 65.62 11.79
C ARG A 392 6.73 66.10 11.93
N PRO A 393 7.20 67.09 11.14
CA PRO A 393 8.23 68.00 11.60
C PRO A 393 7.58 69.18 12.34
N SER A 394 8.10 69.45 13.53
CA SER A 394 7.89 70.67 14.32
C SER A 394 8.34 71.91 13.54
N GLY A 395 7.53 72.96 13.60
CA GLY A 395 7.81 74.23 12.92
C GLY A 395 8.68 75.21 13.72
N SER A 396 9.23 76.17 12.97
CA SER A 396 9.59 77.56 13.30
C SER A 396 10.37 78.07 12.06
N SER A 397 10.19 79.23 11.44
CA SER A 397 9.61 80.53 11.83
C SER A 397 9.62 81.43 10.58
N SER A 398 8.46 82.01 10.25
CA SER A 398 8.15 83.39 9.75
C SER A 398 9.04 84.10 8.67
N PRO A 399 8.66 85.30 8.14
CA PRO A 399 7.79 85.40 6.96
C PRO A 399 8.22 86.46 5.90
N VAL A 400 7.51 86.46 4.75
CA VAL A 400 7.10 87.64 3.92
C VAL A 400 8.13 88.40 3.04
N GLU A 401 7.73 88.53 1.77
CA GLU A 401 8.01 89.57 0.73
C GLU A 401 9.45 90.02 0.44
N HIS A 402 10.00 89.61 -0.71
CA HIS A 402 9.92 90.35 -1.98
C HIS A 402 10.40 89.52 -3.17
#